data_AF-A0A0D2U5Z4-F1
#
_entry.id   AF-A0A0D2U5Z4-F1
#
_cell.length_a   1.000
_cell.length_b   1.000
_cell.length_c   1.000
_cell.angle_alpha   90.00
_cell.angle_beta   90.00
_cell.angle_gamma   90.00
#
_symmetry.space_group_name_H-M   'P 1'
#
loop_
_entity.id
_entity.type
_entity.pdbx_description
1 polymer ?
#
loop_
_entity_poly.entity_id
_entity_poly.type
_entity_poly.pdbx_seq_one_letter_code
_entity_poly.pdbx_strand_id
1 'polypeptide(L)'
;MPPPPSSPAVGSGTSDAFSGLAFRLKKRLQKQYREFLLQHGQPTGLAYVLVAAIMVLILFVVITSFTSPRGMDDFRDMHKPTERRISIIVPTYKEAENLPPLAERVFAACAKSNLDAELIVVDDNSQDGSVEAVETLAKTYNMRIVVREHERGLSSAVLRGFQEAEHPVLVVMDADLSHPPESLAELVEPIIQGVSDFTIGSRYADGGSIKDWPLLRRLISAGATMLARPLVSVSDPMSGFIALRRRMWLGAQNVNPMGFKIGLELMIKSHAQRIQEIPISFTDRVRGQSKLKLKTQVQYVLHLMSLYWYVYPMLFTGTVLATLGICVLVARAIVRRSRRGFFGGSSVLPQYRTAHPAGAHSQFGNGSNDRYHVDAHSFGLPSKSGFGELR
;
A
#
# COMPACT_ATOMS: atom_id res chain seq x y z
N MET A 1 11.10 61.59 -45.62
CA MET A 1 10.29 60.52 -45.00
C MET A 1 11.01 60.05 -43.75
N PRO A 2 10.36 60.05 -42.57
CA PRO A 2 10.99 59.60 -41.33
C PRO A 2 11.03 58.06 -41.27
N PRO A 3 11.95 57.47 -40.48
CA PRO A 3 11.96 56.02 -40.23
C PRO A 3 10.81 55.60 -39.29
N PRO A 4 10.41 54.31 -39.30
CA PRO A 4 9.30 53.82 -38.49
C PRO A 4 9.62 53.78 -36.99
N PRO A 5 8.61 53.79 -36.10
CA PRO A 5 8.82 53.87 -34.65
C PRO A 5 9.36 52.55 -34.08
N SER A 6 10.26 52.67 -33.11
CA SER A 6 10.78 51.57 -32.29
C SER A 6 9.70 50.97 -31.38
N SER A 7 9.59 49.64 -31.36
CA SER A 7 8.75 48.88 -30.43
C SER A 7 9.12 49.15 -28.96
N PRO A 8 8.15 49.16 -28.02
CA PRO A 8 8.45 49.30 -26.60
C PRO A 8 9.07 48.02 -26.04
N ALA A 9 10.14 48.18 -25.26
CA ALA A 9 10.73 47.10 -24.48
C ALA A 9 9.73 46.64 -23.40
N VAL A 10 9.33 45.37 -23.45
CA VAL A 10 8.56 44.73 -22.38
C VAL A 10 9.51 44.48 -21.21
N GLY A 11 9.38 45.31 -20.17
CA GLY A 11 10.14 45.20 -18.93
C GLY A 11 9.81 43.95 -18.13
N SER A 12 10.86 43.41 -17.50
CA SER A 12 10.94 42.24 -16.62
C SER A 12 10.22 42.39 -15.27
N GLY A 13 8.94 42.80 -15.26
CA GLY A 13 8.21 43.13 -14.03
C GLY A 13 7.65 41.94 -13.22
N THR A 14 7.69 40.71 -13.75
CA THR A 14 6.98 39.56 -13.14
C THR A 14 7.85 38.65 -12.28
N SER A 15 9.18 38.63 -12.45
CA SER A 15 10.07 37.78 -11.64
C SER A 15 10.28 38.31 -10.21
N ASP A 16 10.30 39.63 -10.03
CA ASP A 16 10.61 40.26 -8.74
C ASP A 16 9.42 40.24 -7.77
N ALA A 17 8.19 40.26 -8.28
CA ALA A 17 7.00 40.10 -7.46
C ALA A 17 6.87 38.68 -6.88
N PHE A 18 7.22 37.66 -7.69
CA PHE A 18 7.20 36.25 -7.27
C PHE A 18 8.29 35.93 -6.25
N SER A 19 9.50 36.47 -6.42
CA SER A 19 10.61 36.27 -5.48
C SER A 19 10.31 36.91 -4.12
N GLY A 20 9.70 38.10 -4.11
CA GLY A 20 9.27 38.80 -2.90
C GLY A 20 8.14 38.09 -2.13
N LEU A 21 7.19 37.48 -2.85
CA LEU A 21 6.11 36.69 -2.25
C LEU A 21 6.64 35.38 -1.66
N ALA A 22 7.49 34.67 -2.42
CA ALA A 22 8.15 33.44 -1.96
C ALA A 22 9.02 33.68 -0.72
N PHE A 23 9.73 34.81 -0.66
CA PHE A 23 10.53 35.20 0.50
C PHE A 23 9.66 35.45 1.75
N ARG A 24 8.55 36.17 1.62
CA ARG A 24 7.61 36.42 2.72
C ARG A 24 6.94 35.14 3.22
N LEU A 25 6.59 34.25 2.29
CA LEU A 25 5.99 32.95 2.62
C LEU A 25 6.98 32.06 3.37
N LYS A 26 8.23 31.97 2.90
CA LYS A 26 9.33 31.24 3.55
C LYS A 26 9.56 31.73 4.99
N LYS A 27 9.55 33.05 5.20
CA LYS A 27 9.77 33.65 6.52
C LYS A 27 8.62 33.36 7.49
N ARG A 28 7.36 33.35 7.01
CA ARG A 28 6.17 32.96 7.80
C ARG A 28 6.20 31.47 8.17
N LEU A 29 6.50 30.60 7.20
CA LEU A 29 6.61 29.16 7.43
C LEU A 29 7.74 28.81 8.41
N GLN A 30 8.89 29.50 8.32
CA GLN A 30 9.97 29.34 9.29
C GLN A 30 9.57 29.77 10.70
N LYS A 31 8.80 30.86 10.85
CA LYS A 31 8.31 31.31 12.16
C LYS A 31 7.34 30.29 12.77
N GLN A 32 6.35 29.84 11.99
CA GLN A 32 5.38 28.83 12.44
C GLN A 32 6.05 27.49 12.79
N TYR A 33 7.02 27.05 12.00
CA TYR A 33 7.78 25.84 12.29
C TYR A 33 8.60 25.98 13.57
N ARG A 34 9.20 27.15 13.82
CA ARG A 34 9.95 27.43 15.06
C ARG A 34 9.05 27.43 16.29
N GLU A 35 7.86 28.01 16.18
CA GLU A 35 6.84 28.02 17.25
C GLU A 35 6.33 26.59 17.52
N PHE A 36 6.06 25.80 16.48
CA PHE A 36 5.68 24.39 16.60
C PHE A 36 6.76 23.55 17.30
N LEU A 37 8.03 23.74 16.94
CA LEU A 37 9.16 23.05 17.58
C LEU A 37 9.35 23.44 19.05
N LEU A 38 9.01 24.67 19.42
CA LEU A 38 9.03 25.13 20.82
C LEU A 38 7.88 24.51 21.62
N GLN A 39 6.74 24.28 20.99
CA GLN A 39 5.54 23.77 21.63
C GLN A 39 5.52 22.24 21.77
N HIS A 40 6.19 21.51 20.87
CA HIS A 40 6.14 20.03 20.80
C HIS A 40 7.50 19.33 20.88
N GLY A 41 8.59 20.10 21.07
CA GLY A 41 9.96 19.58 21.13
C GLY A 41 10.57 19.31 19.76
N GLN A 42 11.89 19.10 19.73
CA GLN A 42 12.59 18.71 18.49
C GLN A 42 12.11 17.32 18.05
N PRO A 43 11.69 17.14 16.78
CA PRO A 43 11.35 15.83 16.26
C PRO A 43 12.54 14.90 16.47
N THR A 44 12.27 13.72 17.04
CA THR A 44 13.27 12.69 17.24
C THR A 44 13.85 12.25 15.89
N GLY A 45 15.04 11.64 15.89
CA GLY A 45 15.64 11.12 14.65
C GLY A 45 14.69 10.22 13.84
N LEU A 46 13.77 9.53 14.52
CA LEU A 46 12.75 8.67 13.93
C LEU A 46 11.71 9.45 13.11
N ALA A 47 11.31 10.64 13.54
CA ALA A 47 10.36 11.48 12.81
C ALA A 47 10.97 11.99 11.48
N TYR A 48 12.26 12.32 11.46
CA TYR A 48 12.95 12.69 10.22
C TYR A 48 13.06 11.53 9.23
N VAL A 49 13.36 10.32 9.73
CA VAL A 49 13.41 9.11 8.91
C VAL A 49 12.04 8.80 8.30
N LEU A 50 10.96 8.94 9.09
CA LEU A 50 9.59 8.72 8.61
C LEU A 50 9.20 9.73 7.52
N VAL A 51 9.46 11.02 7.74
CA VAL A 51 9.18 12.07 6.73
C VAL A 51 9.98 11.82 5.45
N ALA A 52 11.27 11.46 5.56
CA ALA A 52 12.08 11.14 4.40
C ALA A 52 11.53 9.91 3.64
N ALA A 53 11.14 8.84 4.34
CA ALA A 53 10.55 7.66 3.73
C ALA A 53 9.24 7.98 2.99
N ILE A 54 8.37 8.80 3.58
CA ILE A 54 7.13 9.28 2.94
C ILE A 54 7.46 10.10 1.69
N MET A 55 8.43 11.02 1.77
CA MET A 55 8.83 11.84 0.63
C MET A 55 9.40 10.99 -0.52
N VAL A 56 10.17 9.93 -0.21
CA VAL A 56 10.66 9.01 -1.24
C VAL A 56 9.53 8.17 -1.84
N LEU A 57 8.57 7.72 -1.02
CA LEU A 57 7.38 7.03 -1.52
C LEU A 57 6.57 7.94 -2.46
N ILE A 58 6.35 9.20 -2.09
CA ILE A 58 5.67 10.19 -2.93
C ILE A 58 6.44 10.39 -4.23
N LEU A 59 7.76 10.62 -4.15
CA LEU A 59 8.59 10.82 -5.33
C LEU A 59 8.57 9.59 -6.26
N PHE A 60 8.59 8.38 -5.69
CA PHE A 60 8.46 7.15 -6.45
C PHE A 60 7.12 7.07 -7.18
N VAL A 61 6.01 7.26 -6.46
CA VAL A 61 4.66 7.29 -7.04
C VAL A 61 4.59 8.32 -8.17
N VAL A 62 5.14 9.52 -7.97
CA VAL A 62 5.20 10.58 -8.98
C VAL A 62 6.01 10.14 -10.20
N ILE A 63 7.23 9.62 -10.01
CA ILE A 63 8.07 9.13 -11.11
C ILE A 63 7.35 8.04 -11.90
N THR A 64 6.77 7.06 -11.21
CA THR A 64 6.03 5.97 -11.86
C THR A 64 4.78 6.44 -12.58
N SER A 65 4.17 7.55 -12.14
CA SER A 65 3.00 8.15 -12.82
C SER A 65 3.36 8.71 -14.19
N PHE A 66 4.63 9.06 -14.42
CA PHE A 66 5.14 9.57 -15.70
C PHE A 66 5.71 8.48 -16.62
N THR A 67 5.89 7.26 -16.11
CA THR A 67 6.38 6.13 -16.91
C THR A 67 5.22 5.27 -17.35
N SER A 68 4.99 5.14 -18.65
CA SER A 68 4.00 4.19 -19.16
C SER A 68 4.44 2.75 -18.83
N PRO A 69 3.54 1.90 -18.30
CA PRO A 69 3.79 0.46 -18.18
C PRO A 69 4.22 -0.08 -19.55
N ARG A 70 5.29 -0.89 -19.59
CA ARG A 70 5.73 -1.54 -20.82
C ARG A 70 4.60 -2.43 -21.35
N GLY A 71 4.06 -2.07 -22.51
CA GLY A 71 3.25 -2.98 -23.31
C GLY A 71 4.13 -4.08 -23.88
N MET A 72 3.63 -5.32 -23.86
CA MET A 72 4.23 -6.46 -24.55
C MET A 72 3.12 -7.23 -25.28
N ASP A 73 3.53 -7.85 -26.38
CA ASP A 73 2.78 -8.04 -27.62
C ASP A 73 1.78 -9.21 -27.68
N ASP A 74 0.85 -9.01 -28.63
CA ASP A 74 0.07 -9.96 -29.42
C ASP A 74 -0.92 -10.91 -28.71
N PHE A 75 -2.08 -10.34 -28.37
CA PHE A 75 -3.34 -11.08 -28.24
C PHE A 75 -4.30 -10.70 -29.39
N ARG A 76 -3.91 -10.90 -30.65
CA ARG A 76 -4.76 -10.59 -31.83
C ARG A 76 -6.16 -11.22 -31.77
N ASP A 77 -6.36 -12.31 -31.03
CA ASP A 77 -7.67 -12.95 -30.88
C ASP A 77 -8.54 -12.37 -29.74
N MET A 78 -8.07 -11.32 -29.03
CA MET A 78 -8.78 -10.75 -27.88
C MET A 78 -10.09 -10.00 -28.20
N HIS A 79 -10.34 -9.73 -29.47
CA HIS A 79 -11.32 -8.73 -29.91
C HIS A 79 -12.58 -9.34 -30.54
N LYS A 80 -12.64 -10.67 -30.65
CA LYS A 80 -13.80 -11.35 -31.24
C LYS A 80 -14.96 -11.41 -30.25
N PRO A 81 -16.22 -11.23 -30.70
CA PRO A 81 -17.38 -11.51 -29.89
C PRO A 81 -17.32 -12.92 -29.30
N THR A 82 -17.85 -13.11 -28.10
CA THR A 82 -17.95 -14.41 -27.43
C THR A 82 -19.40 -14.77 -27.14
N GLU A 83 -19.64 -16.02 -26.81
CA GLU A 83 -20.97 -16.50 -26.39
C GLU A 83 -21.47 -15.69 -25.16
N ARG A 84 -22.79 -15.51 -25.08
CA ARG A 84 -23.48 -14.83 -23.96
C ARG A 84 -23.61 -15.74 -22.72
N ARG A 85 -22.53 -16.46 -22.41
CA ARG A 85 -22.45 -17.38 -21.29
C ARG A 85 -21.47 -16.81 -20.25
N ILE A 86 -21.88 -16.74 -19.00
CA ILE A 86 -21.11 -16.10 -17.93
C ILE A 86 -21.00 -17.00 -16.68
N SER A 87 -19.83 -17.04 -16.07
CA SER A 87 -19.62 -17.66 -14.75
C SER A 87 -19.52 -16.57 -13.71
N ILE A 88 -20.43 -16.56 -12.75
CA ILE A 88 -20.47 -15.58 -11.67
C ILE A 88 -19.86 -16.24 -10.43
N ILE A 89 -18.74 -15.71 -9.97
CA ILE A 89 -18.00 -16.21 -8.81
C ILE A 89 -18.35 -15.33 -7.61
N VAL A 90 -18.87 -15.95 -6.56
CA VAL A 90 -19.25 -15.29 -5.31
C VAL A 90 -18.46 -15.89 -4.16
N PRO A 91 -17.37 -15.25 -3.72
CA PRO A 91 -16.65 -15.67 -2.52
C PRO A 91 -17.47 -15.35 -1.27
N THR A 92 -17.61 -16.33 -0.39
CA THR A 92 -18.54 -16.30 0.75
C THR A 92 -17.83 -16.68 2.04
N TYR A 93 -18.13 -15.93 3.11
CA TYR A 93 -17.82 -16.34 4.47
C TYR A 93 -18.86 -15.78 5.44
N LYS A 94 -19.69 -16.64 6.01
CA LYS A 94 -20.81 -16.28 6.89
C LYS A 94 -21.88 -15.38 6.24
N GLU A 95 -22.32 -15.75 5.04
CA GLU A 95 -23.29 -14.97 4.24
C GLU A 95 -24.53 -15.81 3.84
N ALA A 96 -24.83 -16.93 4.52
CA ALA A 96 -25.93 -17.84 4.15
C ALA A 96 -27.27 -17.13 3.91
N GLU A 97 -27.61 -16.15 4.74
CA GLU A 97 -28.86 -15.39 4.62
C GLU A 97 -28.95 -14.51 3.37
N ASN A 98 -27.80 -14.13 2.79
CA ASN A 98 -27.75 -13.28 1.61
C ASN A 98 -27.80 -14.09 0.30
N LEU A 99 -27.54 -15.41 0.34
CA LEU A 99 -27.49 -16.26 -0.85
C LEU A 99 -28.85 -16.39 -1.56
N PRO A 100 -29.99 -16.62 -0.88
CA PRO A 100 -31.29 -16.69 -1.56
C PRO A 100 -31.69 -15.42 -2.32
N PRO A 101 -31.70 -14.21 -1.70
CA PRO A 101 -32.05 -13.00 -2.44
C PRO A 101 -31.02 -12.62 -3.51
N LEU A 102 -29.74 -13.00 -3.32
CA LEU A 102 -28.72 -12.81 -4.35
C LEU A 102 -29.01 -13.68 -5.58
N ALA A 103 -29.24 -14.99 -5.38
CA ALA A 103 -29.52 -15.91 -6.47
C ALA A 103 -30.75 -15.46 -7.27
N GLU A 104 -31.86 -15.14 -6.59
CA GLU A 104 -33.09 -14.67 -7.25
C GLU A 104 -32.82 -13.45 -8.14
N ARG A 105 -32.13 -12.43 -7.62
CA ARG A 105 -31.82 -11.20 -8.38
C ARG A 105 -30.84 -11.43 -9.52
N VAL A 106 -29.83 -12.27 -9.31
CA VAL A 106 -28.85 -12.63 -10.35
C VAL A 106 -29.56 -13.32 -11.52
N PHE A 107 -30.30 -14.39 -11.26
CA PHE A 107 -30.96 -15.15 -12.33
C PHE A 107 -32.08 -14.35 -13.00
N ALA A 108 -32.80 -13.51 -12.28
CA ALA A 108 -33.77 -12.59 -12.87
C ALA A 108 -33.11 -11.57 -13.81
N ALA A 109 -31.98 -10.97 -13.42
CA ALA A 109 -31.23 -10.03 -14.24
C ALA A 109 -30.65 -10.69 -15.50
N CYS A 110 -30.12 -11.92 -15.37
CA CYS A 110 -29.60 -12.70 -16.49
C CYS A 110 -30.72 -13.10 -17.46
N ALA A 111 -31.87 -13.57 -16.95
CA ALA A 111 -33.02 -13.94 -17.78
C ALA A 111 -33.56 -12.75 -18.58
N LYS A 112 -33.68 -11.57 -17.95
CA LYS A 112 -34.13 -10.34 -18.62
C LYS A 112 -33.22 -9.93 -19.79
N SER A 113 -31.94 -10.29 -19.72
CA SER A 113 -30.91 -9.88 -20.68
C SER A 113 -30.45 -11.02 -21.60
N ASN A 114 -31.11 -12.18 -21.54
CA ASN A 114 -30.77 -13.39 -22.29
C ASN A 114 -29.29 -13.81 -22.11
N LEU A 115 -28.83 -13.78 -20.86
CA LEU A 115 -27.51 -14.28 -20.44
C LEU A 115 -27.68 -15.69 -19.87
N ASP A 116 -26.93 -16.64 -20.41
CA ASP A 116 -26.79 -17.97 -19.80
C ASP A 116 -25.75 -17.88 -18.68
N ALA A 117 -26.18 -18.13 -17.44
CA ALA A 117 -25.36 -17.90 -16.26
C ALA A 117 -25.23 -19.17 -15.44
N GLU A 118 -24.01 -19.40 -14.93
CA GLU A 118 -23.79 -20.25 -13.77
C GLU A 118 -23.34 -19.40 -12.59
N LEU A 119 -23.78 -19.74 -11.39
CA LEU A 119 -23.37 -19.08 -10.15
C LEU A 119 -22.55 -20.06 -9.29
N ILE A 120 -21.29 -19.70 -9.03
CA ILE A 120 -20.34 -20.51 -8.27
C ILE A 120 -20.07 -19.80 -6.95
N VAL A 121 -20.67 -20.33 -5.89
CA VAL A 121 -20.39 -19.87 -4.52
C VAL A 121 -19.13 -20.56 -4.04
N VAL A 122 -18.14 -19.80 -3.57
CA VAL A 122 -16.90 -20.35 -3.00
C VAL A 122 -16.86 -20.02 -1.52
N ASP A 123 -17.05 -21.02 -0.67
CA ASP A 123 -17.23 -20.87 0.77
C ASP A 123 -15.98 -21.28 1.56
N ASP A 124 -15.54 -20.44 2.49
CA ASP A 124 -14.36 -20.67 3.34
C ASP A 124 -14.70 -21.43 4.65
N ASN A 125 -15.50 -22.48 4.50
CA ASN A 125 -16.01 -23.35 5.58
C ASN A 125 -16.72 -22.53 6.66
N SER A 126 -17.81 -21.86 6.27
CA SER A 126 -18.57 -20.92 7.09
C SER A 126 -19.33 -21.57 8.24
N GLN A 127 -19.83 -22.79 8.03
CA GLN A 127 -20.67 -23.55 8.98
C GLN A 127 -21.89 -22.75 9.46
N ASP A 128 -22.51 -21.98 8.56
CA ASP A 128 -23.60 -21.04 8.85
C ASP A 128 -24.91 -21.35 8.10
N GLY A 129 -24.98 -22.50 7.41
CA GLY A 129 -26.11 -22.86 6.55
C GLY A 129 -25.91 -22.56 5.06
N SER A 130 -24.74 -22.05 4.66
CA SER A 130 -24.48 -21.69 3.25
C SER A 130 -24.57 -22.87 2.30
N VAL A 131 -24.14 -24.07 2.71
CA VAL A 131 -24.18 -25.28 1.87
C VAL A 131 -25.63 -25.67 1.61
N GLU A 132 -26.43 -25.77 2.67
CA GLU A 132 -27.84 -26.15 2.64
C GLU A 132 -28.67 -25.15 1.83
N ALA A 133 -28.35 -23.85 1.95
CA ALA A 133 -28.97 -22.79 1.16
C ALA A 133 -28.69 -22.98 -0.34
N VAL A 134 -27.42 -23.20 -0.72
CA VAL A 134 -27.05 -23.40 -2.14
C VAL A 134 -27.64 -24.69 -2.69
N GLU A 135 -27.58 -25.81 -1.96
CA GLU A 135 -28.18 -27.08 -2.38
C GLU A 135 -29.69 -26.97 -2.64
N THR A 136 -30.38 -26.16 -1.83
CA THR A 136 -31.81 -25.89 -2.03
C THR A 136 -32.05 -25.06 -3.29
N LEU A 137 -31.28 -23.99 -3.48
CA LEU A 137 -31.41 -23.09 -4.63
C LEU A 137 -30.98 -23.75 -5.94
N ALA A 138 -30.03 -24.68 -5.90
CA ALA A 138 -29.53 -25.44 -7.05
C ALA A 138 -30.60 -26.32 -7.73
N LYS A 139 -31.73 -26.58 -7.04
CA LYS A 139 -32.89 -27.27 -7.63
C LYS A 139 -33.64 -26.40 -8.65
N THR A 140 -33.50 -25.08 -8.54
CA THR A 140 -34.21 -24.10 -9.37
C THR A 140 -33.27 -23.34 -10.28
N TYR A 141 -32.06 -23.06 -9.81
CA TYR A 141 -31.09 -22.21 -10.47
C TYR A 141 -29.81 -22.98 -10.82
N ASN A 142 -29.14 -22.60 -11.91
CA ASN A 142 -27.84 -23.16 -12.29
C ASN A 142 -26.73 -22.64 -11.36
N MET A 143 -26.67 -23.16 -10.14
CA MET A 143 -25.71 -22.74 -9.14
C MET A 143 -25.14 -23.91 -8.35
N ARG A 144 -23.90 -23.74 -7.89
CA ARG A 144 -23.20 -24.72 -7.06
C ARG A 144 -22.34 -24.05 -6.00
N ILE A 145 -21.92 -24.83 -5.02
CA ILE A 145 -21.01 -24.39 -3.96
C ILE A 145 -19.72 -25.21 -4.00
N VAL A 146 -18.60 -24.52 -3.75
CA VAL A 146 -17.27 -25.09 -3.58
C VAL A 146 -16.78 -24.72 -2.19
N VAL A 147 -16.70 -25.71 -1.30
CA VAL A 147 -16.26 -25.49 0.09
C VAL A 147 -14.76 -25.70 0.19
N ARG A 148 -14.05 -24.74 0.81
CA ARG A 148 -12.61 -24.77 1.04
C ARG A 148 -12.33 -24.94 2.53
N GLU A 149 -11.82 -26.11 2.91
CA GLU A 149 -11.64 -26.45 4.33
C GLU A 149 -10.34 -25.92 4.96
N HIS A 150 -9.27 -25.81 4.16
CA HIS A 150 -7.91 -25.53 4.65
C HIS A 150 -7.35 -24.19 4.15
N GLU A 151 -8.09 -23.49 3.30
CA GLU A 151 -7.70 -22.21 2.72
C GLU A 151 -8.66 -21.12 3.16
N ARG A 152 -8.15 -19.89 3.32
CA ARG A 152 -8.98 -18.73 3.57
C ARG A 152 -8.49 -17.51 2.80
N GLY A 153 -9.43 -16.69 2.37
CA GLY A 153 -9.15 -15.38 1.78
C GLY A 153 -9.95 -15.12 0.52
N LEU A 154 -10.38 -13.87 0.37
CA LEU A 154 -11.23 -13.44 -0.74
C LEU A 154 -10.57 -13.70 -2.11
N SER A 155 -9.32 -13.26 -2.29
CA SER A 155 -8.66 -13.40 -3.59
C SER A 155 -8.43 -14.87 -3.96
N SER A 156 -8.02 -15.72 -3.00
CA SER A 156 -7.87 -17.15 -3.25
C SER A 156 -9.21 -17.84 -3.54
N ALA A 157 -10.31 -17.42 -2.91
CA ALA A 157 -11.66 -17.93 -3.20
C ALA A 157 -12.06 -17.62 -4.64
N VAL A 158 -11.81 -16.39 -5.08
CA VAL A 158 -12.07 -15.97 -6.46
C VAL A 158 -11.27 -16.82 -7.45
N LEU A 159 -9.97 -17.03 -7.18
CA LEU A 159 -9.13 -17.86 -8.05
C LEU A 159 -9.61 -19.32 -8.09
N ARG A 160 -10.06 -19.87 -6.96
CA ARG A 160 -10.67 -21.20 -6.94
C ARG A 160 -11.94 -21.23 -7.79
N GLY A 161 -12.81 -20.23 -7.67
CA GLY A 161 -14.00 -20.10 -8.50
C GLY A 161 -13.68 -20.01 -10.00
N PHE A 162 -12.60 -19.31 -10.38
CA PHE A 162 -12.15 -19.24 -11.78
C PHE A 162 -11.66 -20.58 -12.33
N GLN A 163 -11.10 -21.45 -11.48
CA GLN A 163 -10.72 -22.81 -11.89
C GLN A 163 -11.94 -23.67 -12.17
N GLU A 164 -13.00 -23.48 -11.39
CA GLU A 164 -14.25 -24.24 -11.47
C GLU A 164 -15.21 -23.70 -12.55
N ALA A 165 -14.98 -22.48 -13.04
CA ALA A 165 -15.81 -21.82 -14.04
C ALA A 165 -15.71 -22.47 -15.42
N GLU A 166 -16.84 -22.61 -16.10
CA GLU A 166 -16.97 -23.26 -17.41
C GLU A 166 -17.13 -22.25 -18.56
N HIS A 167 -17.73 -21.09 -18.29
CA HIS A 167 -18.10 -20.12 -19.31
C HIS A 167 -16.94 -19.19 -19.77
N PRO A 168 -17.04 -18.60 -20.97
CA PRO A 168 -15.98 -17.75 -21.53
C PRO A 168 -15.82 -16.39 -20.85
N VAL A 169 -16.84 -15.90 -20.14
CA VAL A 169 -16.79 -14.63 -19.38
C VAL A 169 -16.88 -14.95 -17.90
N LEU A 170 -15.91 -14.45 -17.14
CA LEU A 170 -15.85 -14.58 -15.70
C LEU A 170 -16.32 -13.27 -15.07
N VAL A 171 -17.17 -13.37 -14.05
CA VAL A 171 -17.66 -12.24 -13.26
C VAL A 171 -17.35 -12.52 -11.81
N VAL A 172 -16.94 -11.51 -11.04
CA VAL A 172 -16.80 -11.61 -9.59
C VAL A 172 -17.74 -10.61 -8.95
N MET A 173 -18.47 -11.02 -7.93
CA MET A 173 -19.29 -10.11 -7.11
C MET A 173 -19.36 -10.57 -5.65
N ASP A 174 -19.81 -9.68 -4.76
CA ASP A 174 -19.84 -9.94 -3.32
C ASP A 174 -21.21 -10.53 -2.97
N ALA A 175 -21.26 -11.39 -1.94
CA ALA A 175 -22.50 -12.04 -1.52
C ALA A 175 -23.48 -11.08 -0.81
N ASP A 176 -23.01 -9.94 -0.31
CA ASP A 176 -23.70 -9.04 0.62
C ASP A 176 -24.71 -8.05 -0.03
N LEU A 177 -25.02 -8.25 -1.32
CA LEU A 177 -25.89 -7.41 -2.14
C LEU A 177 -25.43 -5.95 -2.31
N SER A 178 -24.17 -5.62 -1.96
CA SER A 178 -23.61 -4.28 -2.21
C SER A 178 -23.35 -4.01 -3.70
N HIS A 179 -23.12 -5.07 -4.47
CA HIS A 179 -23.04 -5.04 -5.93
C HIS A 179 -24.43 -5.34 -6.51
N PRO A 180 -25.00 -4.45 -7.35
CA PRO A 180 -26.33 -4.67 -7.94
C PRO A 180 -26.27 -5.76 -9.02
N PRO A 181 -26.95 -6.90 -8.85
CA PRO A 181 -27.04 -7.92 -9.90
C PRO A 181 -27.67 -7.40 -11.19
N GLU A 182 -28.50 -6.35 -11.11
CA GLU A 182 -29.15 -5.74 -12.27
C GLU A 182 -28.16 -5.08 -13.23
N SER A 183 -26.96 -4.72 -12.75
CA SER A 183 -25.89 -4.18 -13.59
C SER A 183 -25.04 -5.26 -14.28
N LEU A 184 -25.34 -6.56 -14.08
CA LEU A 184 -24.57 -7.66 -14.69
C LEU A 184 -24.51 -7.55 -16.21
N ALA A 185 -25.63 -7.24 -16.86
CA ALA A 185 -25.69 -7.13 -18.31
C ALA A 185 -24.78 -6.00 -18.83
N GLU A 186 -24.88 -4.80 -18.25
CA GLU A 186 -24.02 -3.67 -18.59
C GLU A 186 -22.54 -3.97 -18.32
N LEU A 187 -22.25 -4.76 -17.28
CA LEU A 187 -20.89 -5.18 -16.93
C LEU A 187 -20.29 -6.11 -17.98
N VAL A 188 -21.03 -7.09 -18.48
CA VAL A 188 -20.48 -8.13 -19.38
C VAL A 188 -20.61 -7.80 -20.85
N GLU A 189 -21.56 -6.94 -21.25
CA GLU A 189 -21.85 -6.66 -22.66
C GLU A 189 -20.63 -6.15 -23.45
N PRO A 190 -19.82 -5.19 -22.94
CA PRO A 190 -18.63 -4.76 -23.67
C PRO A 190 -17.61 -5.88 -23.90
N ILE A 191 -17.53 -6.84 -22.97
CA ILE A 191 -16.67 -8.01 -23.10
C ILE A 191 -17.24 -8.96 -24.14
N ILE A 192 -18.54 -9.27 -24.06
CA ILE A 192 -19.24 -10.13 -25.01
C ILE A 192 -19.09 -9.61 -26.43
N GLN A 193 -19.19 -8.30 -26.65
CA GLN A 193 -19.05 -7.66 -27.95
C GLN A 193 -17.61 -7.54 -28.46
N GLY A 194 -16.60 -7.79 -27.61
CA GLY A 194 -15.19 -7.62 -27.97
C GLY A 194 -14.66 -6.19 -27.91
N VAL A 195 -15.48 -5.25 -27.42
CA VAL A 195 -15.13 -3.85 -27.20
C VAL A 195 -14.15 -3.70 -26.04
N SER A 196 -14.31 -4.49 -24.98
CA SER A 196 -13.47 -4.45 -23.78
C SER A 196 -12.90 -5.83 -23.43
N ASP A 197 -11.74 -5.83 -22.79
CA ASP A 197 -11.10 -7.04 -22.28
C ASP A 197 -11.50 -7.29 -20.81
N PHE A 198 -11.64 -6.19 -20.07
CA PHE A 198 -11.94 -6.17 -18.65
C PHE A 198 -12.94 -5.06 -18.36
N THR A 199 -13.89 -5.30 -17.46
CA THR A 199 -14.82 -4.28 -17.00
C THR A 199 -14.85 -4.25 -15.48
N ILE A 200 -15.11 -3.06 -14.93
CA ILE A 200 -15.29 -2.86 -13.49
C ILE A 200 -16.57 -2.11 -13.22
N GLY A 201 -17.34 -2.56 -12.23
CA GLY A 201 -18.40 -1.78 -11.63
C GLY A 201 -17.77 -0.67 -10.80
N SER A 202 -17.86 0.56 -11.28
CA SER A 202 -17.18 1.73 -10.69
C SER A 202 -18.15 2.62 -9.95
N ARG A 203 -17.79 2.96 -8.72
CA ARG A 203 -18.51 3.93 -7.89
C ARG A 203 -18.22 5.37 -8.26
N TYR A 204 -17.12 5.60 -8.99
CA TYR A 204 -16.58 6.92 -9.30
C TYR A 204 -16.69 7.28 -10.78
N ALA A 205 -17.10 6.34 -11.63
CA ALA A 205 -17.48 6.60 -13.02
C ALA A 205 -18.69 7.54 -13.10
N ASP A 206 -18.86 8.21 -14.24
CA ASP A 206 -19.99 9.12 -14.45
C ASP A 206 -21.32 8.35 -14.37
N GLY A 207 -22.24 8.82 -13.51
CA GLY A 207 -23.45 8.09 -13.12
C GLY A 207 -23.31 7.10 -11.96
N GLY A 208 -22.08 6.82 -11.51
CA GLY A 208 -21.79 6.02 -10.32
C GLY A 208 -22.15 6.77 -9.03
N SER A 209 -22.53 6.04 -7.99
CA SER A 209 -22.87 6.66 -6.70
C SER A 209 -22.46 5.81 -5.50
N ILE A 210 -22.16 6.51 -4.40
CA ILE A 210 -21.90 5.92 -3.09
C ILE A 210 -22.90 6.54 -2.12
N LYS A 211 -23.76 5.71 -1.52
CA LYS A 211 -24.71 6.16 -0.51
C LYS A 211 -24.09 6.06 0.89
N ASP A 212 -24.29 7.11 1.68
CA ASP A 212 -24.08 7.12 3.15
C ASP A 212 -22.65 6.86 3.66
N TRP A 213 -21.60 7.06 2.85
CA TRP A 213 -20.22 6.92 3.33
C TRP A 213 -19.74 8.11 4.18
N PRO A 214 -19.18 7.86 5.39
CA PRO A 214 -18.49 8.89 6.15
C PRO A 214 -17.35 9.54 5.38
N LEU A 215 -17.14 10.84 5.56
CA LEU A 215 -16.09 11.62 4.88
C LEU A 215 -14.69 11.00 5.06
N LEU A 216 -14.37 10.50 6.26
CA LEU A 216 -13.09 9.84 6.54
C LEU A 216 -12.89 8.59 5.67
N ARG A 217 -13.93 7.78 5.47
CA ARG A 217 -13.88 6.59 4.61
C ARG A 217 -13.65 6.99 3.15
N ARG A 218 -14.27 8.08 2.70
CA ARG A 218 -14.05 8.64 1.35
C ARG A 218 -12.60 9.12 1.17
N LEU A 219 -12.03 9.80 2.16
CA LEU A 219 -10.63 10.27 2.09
C LEU A 219 -9.64 9.10 2.06
N ILE A 220 -9.83 8.08 2.91
CA ILE A 220 -9.01 6.86 2.91
C ILE A 220 -9.09 6.16 1.55
N SER A 221 -10.30 6.03 0.99
CA SER A 221 -10.52 5.43 -0.33
C SER A 221 -9.81 6.23 -1.43
N ALA A 222 -9.92 7.56 -1.44
CA ALA A 222 -9.24 8.43 -2.39
C ALA A 222 -7.71 8.31 -2.30
N GLY A 223 -7.16 8.24 -1.09
CA GLY A 223 -5.73 8.02 -0.87
C GLY A 223 -5.26 6.66 -1.39
N ALA A 224 -6.04 5.60 -1.14
CA ALA A 224 -5.77 4.27 -1.68
C ALA A 224 -5.80 4.29 -3.22
N THR A 225 -6.84 4.85 -3.82
CA THR A 225 -6.96 5.01 -5.28
C THR A 225 -5.75 5.76 -5.84
N MET A 226 -5.33 6.88 -5.23
CA MET A 226 -4.16 7.64 -5.67
C MET A 226 -2.88 6.80 -5.73
N LEU A 227 -2.68 5.89 -4.77
CA LEU A 227 -1.52 4.99 -4.75
C LEU A 227 -1.58 3.90 -5.83
N ALA A 228 -2.77 3.56 -6.34
CA ALA A 228 -2.95 2.59 -7.41
C ALA A 228 -2.89 3.21 -8.82
N ARG A 229 -3.15 4.52 -8.97
CA ARG A 229 -3.19 5.22 -10.27
C ARG A 229 -1.96 5.03 -11.19
N PRO A 230 -0.72 4.93 -10.69
CA PRO A 230 0.44 4.69 -11.55
C PRO A 230 0.49 3.29 -12.15
N LEU A 231 -0.29 2.35 -11.59
CA LEU A 231 -0.38 0.97 -12.07
C LEU A 231 -1.58 0.77 -13.00
N VAL A 232 -2.68 1.48 -12.77
CA VAL A 232 -3.93 1.36 -13.53
C VAL A 232 -4.62 2.71 -13.70
N SER A 233 -5.21 2.96 -14.87
CA SER A 233 -5.83 4.25 -15.22
C SER A 233 -7.29 4.42 -14.75
N VAL A 234 -7.86 3.40 -14.12
CA VAL A 234 -9.27 3.39 -13.69
C VAL A 234 -9.51 4.24 -12.44
N SER A 235 -10.72 4.80 -12.34
CA SER A 235 -11.14 5.61 -11.20
C SER A 235 -11.46 4.78 -9.95
N ASP A 236 -11.92 3.54 -10.11
CA ASP A 236 -12.22 2.62 -9.00
C ASP A 236 -11.41 1.30 -9.02
N PRO A 237 -10.08 1.36 -8.82
CA PRO A 237 -9.23 0.17 -8.86
C PRO A 237 -9.49 -0.83 -7.73
N MET A 238 -10.34 -0.45 -6.77
CA MET A 238 -10.60 -1.19 -5.54
C MET A 238 -11.93 -1.95 -5.57
N SER A 239 -12.68 -1.84 -6.66
CA SER A 239 -13.95 -2.52 -6.85
C SER A 239 -13.78 -4.04 -6.83
N GLY A 240 -14.71 -4.72 -6.16
CA GLY A 240 -14.84 -6.18 -6.18
C GLY A 240 -15.74 -6.67 -7.31
N PHE A 241 -16.48 -5.77 -7.96
CA PHE A 241 -17.39 -6.11 -9.06
C PHE A 241 -16.66 -5.96 -10.38
N ILE A 242 -16.19 -7.08 -10.92
CA ILE A 242 -15.37 -7.10 -12.13
C ILE A 242 -15.88 -8.16 -13.10
N ALA A 243 -15.63 -7.96 -14.38
CA ALA A 243 -15.73 -9.03 -15.37
C ALA A 243 -14.52 -9.04 -16.30
N LEU A 244 -14.17 -10.22 -16.77
CA LEU A 244 -13.05 -10.44 -17.70
C LEU A 244 -13.30 -11.69 -18.54
N ARG A 245 -12.58 -11.80 -19.66
CA ARG A 245 -12.59 -13.06 -20.42
C ARG A 245 -11.80 -14.14 -19.69
N ARG A 246 -12.30 -15.37 -19.68
CA ARG A 246 -11.63 -16.53 -19.08
C ARG A 246 -10.21 -16.73 -19.61
N ARG A 247 -9.97 -16.52 -20.90
CA ARG A 247 -8.63 -16.61 -21.51
C ARG A 247 -7.61 -15.64 -20.90
N MET A 248 -8.04 -14.48 -20.40
CA MET A 248 -7.15 -13.51 -19.76
C MET A 248 -6.68 -14.00 -18.40
N TRP A 249 -7.60 -14.62 -17.65
CA TRP A 249 -7.22 -15.34 -16.44
C TRP A 249 -6.25 -16.48 -16.76
N LEU A 250 -6.52 -17.31 -17.76
CA LEU A 250 -5.65 -18.42 -18.16
C LEU A 250 -4.26 -17.95 -18.63
N GLY A 251 -4.17 -16.77 -19.24
CA GLY A 251 -2.90 -16.16 -19.65
C GLY A 251 -2.20 -15.37 -18.55
N ALA A 252 -2.84 -15.15 -17.39
CA ALA A 252 -2.25 -14.37 -16.31
C ALA A 252 -1.15 -15.16 -15.61
N GLN A 253 0.02 -14.53 -15.42
CA GLN A 253 1.17 -15.17 -14.79
C GLN A 253 1.35 -14.68 -13.35
N ASN A 254 1.75 -15.59 -12.45
CA ASN A 254 2.13 -15.27 -11.07
C ASN A 254 1.07 -14.47 -10.29
N VAL A 255 -0.22 -14.75 -10.52
CA VAL A 255 -1.30 -14.06 -9.82
C VAL A 255 -1.24 -14.40 -8.34
N ASN A 256 -1.12 -13.37 -7.51
CA ASN A 256 -0.96 -13.53 -6.07
C ASN A 256 -2.34 -13.82 -5.44
N PRO A 257 -2.52 -14.98 -4.78
CA PRO A 257 -3.76 -15.31 -4.09
C PRO A 257 -3.97 -14.51 -2.79
N MET A 258 -2.98 -13.74 -2.34
CA MET A 258 -3.03 -13.03 -1.06
C MET A 258 -3.79 -11.69 -1.17
N GLY A 259 -4.67 -11.47 -0.19
CA GLY A 259 -5.35 -10.19 0.02
C GLY A 259 -6.79 -10.15 -0.48
N PHE A 260 -7.31 -8.94 -0.68
CA PHE A 260 -8.73 -8.69 -0.96
C PHE A 260 -8.98 -7.95 -2.28
N LYS A 261 -7.94 -7.74 -3.10
CA LYS A 261 -7.97 -6.81 -4.23
C LYS A 261 -7.56 -7.50 -5.52
N ILE A 262 -8.19 -8.65 -5.76
CA ILE A 262 -7.94 -9.49 -6.92
C ILE A 262 -8.23 -8.76 -8.25
N GLY A 263 -9.20 -7.85 -8.30
CA GLY A 263 -9.46 -7.03 -9.49
C GLY A 263 -8.24 -6.19 -9.90
N LEU A 264 -7.58 -5.53 -8.95
CA LEU A 264 -6.35 -4.77 -9.20
C LEU A 264 -5.21 -5.68 -9.70
N GLU A 265 -5.05 -6.83 -9.07
CA GLU A 265 -4.06 -7.84 -9.47
C GLU A 265 -4.29 -8.30 -10.91
N LEU A 266 -5.54 -8.63 -11.25
CA LEU A 266 -5.91 -9.14 -12.58
C LEU A 266 -5.79 -8.07 -13.65
N MET A 267 -6.22 -6.83 -13.41
CA MET A 267 -6.04 -5.74 -14.38
C MET A 267 -4.58 -5.60 -14.84
N ILE A 268 -3.62 -5.81 -13.92
CA ILE A 268 -2.19 -5.72 -14.20
C ILE A 268 -1.64 -7.01 -14.81
N LYS A 269 -1.87 -8.15 -14.17
CA LYS A 269 -1.20 -9.43 -14.53
C LYS A 269 -1.87 -10.22 -15.64
N SER A 270 -3.13 -9.91 -15.96
CA SER A 270 -3.80 -10.45 -17.15
C SER A 270 -3.54 -9.60 -18.40
N HIS A 271 -2.72 -8.54 -18.28
CA HIS A 271 -2.38 -7.64 -19.38
C HIS A 271 -3.61 -7.02 -20.08
N ALA A 272 -4.63 -6.68 -19.30
CA ALA A 272 -5.84 -6.03 -19.80
C ALA A 272 -5.49 -4.69 -20.47
N GLN A 273 -5.85 -4.53 -21.74
CA GLN A 273 -5.56 -3.31 -22.49
C GLN A 273 -6.77 -2.38 -22.54
N ARG A 274 -7.96 -2.94 -22.82
CA ARG A 274 -9.21 -2.18 -22.84
C ARG A 274 -10.00 -2.46 -21.56
N ILE A 275 -9.79 -1.60 -20.57
CA ILE A 275 -10.51 -1.62 -19.30
C ILE A 275 -11.61 -0.56 -19.34
N GLN A 276 -12.86 -0.95 -19.12
CA GLN A 276 -13.99 -0.05 -19.09
C GLN A 276 -14.65 -0.01 -17.72
N GLU A 277 -15.03 1.20 -17.29
CA GLU A 277 -15.74 1.42 -16.04
C GLU A 277 -17.23 1.54 -16.31
N ILE A 278 -18.03 0.70 -15.65
CA ILE A 278 -19.48 0.68 -15.71
C ILE A 278 -20.01 1.31 -14.42
N PRO A 279 -20.79 2.41 -14.50
CA PRO A 279 -21.25 3.08 -13.29
C PRO A 279 -22.18 2.19 -12.49
N ILE A 280 -21.94 2.10 -11.18
CA ILE A 280 -22.81 1.37 -10.25
C ILE A 280 -23.22 2.25 -9.08
N SER A 281 -24.41 1.97 -8.55
CA SER A 281 -24.85 2.52 -7.27
C SER A 281 -24.49 1.54 -6.15
N PHE A 282 -23.47 1.89 -5.37
CA PHE A 282 -23.00 1.07 -4.27
C PHE A 282 -23.75 1.42 -2.98
N THR A 283 -24.40 0.42 -2.42
CA THR A 283 -25.05 0.49 -1.10
C THR A 283 -24.21 -0.28 -0.09
N ASP A 284 -24.04 0.27 1.12
CA ASP A 284 -23.43 -0.49 2.20
C ASP A 284 -24.26 -1.74 2.52
N ARG A 285 -23.59 -2.76 3.08
CA ARG A 285 -24.15 -4.08 3.38
C ARG A 285 -25.49 -3.96 4.11
N VAL A 286 -26.50 -4.69 3.65
CA VAL A 286 -27.81 -4.77 4.32
C VAL A 286 -27.67 -5.54 5.65
N ARG A 287 -26.76 -6.54 5.70
CA ARG A 287 -26.51 -7.39 6.88
C ARG A 287 -25.00 -7.61 7.08
N GLY A 288 -24.58 -7.70 8.35
CA GLY A 288 -23.19 -8.00 8.74
C GLY A 288 -22.38 -6.81 9.27
N GLN A 289 -21.28 -7.09 9.98
CA GLN A 289 -20.39 -6.08 10.56
C GLN A 289 -19.13 -5.90 9.70
N SER A 290 -18.93 -4.71 9.12
CA SER A 290 -17.64 -4.33 8.52
C SER A 290 -16.95 -3.27 9.38
N LYS A 291 -15.85 -3.64 10.04
CA LYS A 291 -14.94 -2.68 10.68
C LYS A 291 -13.69 -2.56 9.81
N LEU A 292 -13.26 -1.31 9.54
CA LEU A 292 -11.98 -1.02 8.89
C LEU A 292 -10.83 -1.60 9.73
N LYS A 293 -10.32 -2.77 9.36
CA LYS A 293 -9.21 -3.42 10.07
C LYS A 293 -7.88 -2.86 9.57
N LEU A 294 -7.01 -2.43 10.48
CA LEU A 294 -5.65 -1.98 10.16
C LEU A 294 -4.86 -3.03 9.35
N LYS A 295 -5.07 -4.32 9.67
CA LYS A 295 -4.49 -5.46 8.94
C LYS A 295 -4.78 -5.39 7.43
N THR A 296 -6.00 -5.06 7.05
CA THR A 296 -6.42 -4.97 5.64
C THR A 296 -5.69 -3.82 4.92
N GLN A 297 -5.47 -2.70 5.61
CA GLN A 297 -4.75 -1.56 5.05
C GLN A 297 -3.26 -1.89 4.83
N VAL A 298 -2.61 -2.54 5.79
CA VAL A 298 -1.22 -2.99 5.66
C VAL A 298 -1.08 -4.01 4.52
N GLN A 299 -1.99 -4.98 4.44
CA GLN A 299 -2.00 -5.96 3.36
C GLN A 299 -2.16 -5.30 1.98
N TYR A 300 -2.99 -4.27 1.88
CA TYR A 300 -3.14 -3.51 0.65
C TYR A 300 -1.84 -2.79 0.24
N VAL A 301 -1.15 -2.14 1.19
CA VAL A 301 0.13 -1.48 0.89
C VAL A 301 1.19 -2.49 0.44
N LEU A 302 1.30 -3.65 1.11
CA LEU A 302 2.21 -4.72 0.71
C LEU A 302 1.86 -5.28 -0.67
N HIS A 303 0.57 -5.41 -0.96
CA HIS A 303 0.09 -5.84 -2.28
C HIS A 303 0.48 -4.83 -3.35
N LEU A 304 0.27 -3.53 -3.14
CA LEU A 304 0.76 -2.49 -4.04
C LEU A 304 2.27 -2.58 -4.26
N MET A 305 3.07 -2.72 -3.20
CA MET A 305 4.53 -2.86 -3.35
C MET A 305 4.91 -4.04 -4.24
N SER A 306 4.22 -5.17 -4.12
CA SER A 306 4.44 -6.34 -4.99
C SER A 306 4.08 -6.06 -6.46
N LEU A 307 3.04 -5.27 -6.70
CA LEU A 307 2.62 -4.85 -8.04
C LEU A 307 3.59 -3.82 -8.65
N TYR A 308 4.06 -2.86 -7.86
CA TYR A 308 5.10 -1.93 -8.29
C TYR A 308 6.41 -2.63 -8.63
N TRP A 309 6.80 -3.65 -7.84
CA TRP A 309 7.93 -4.50 -8.17
C TRP A 309 7.72 -5.23 -9.50
N TYR A 310 6.52 -5.77 -9.73
CA TYR A 310 6.17 -6.49 -10.96
C TYR A 310 6.23 -5.58 -12.20
N VAL A 311 5.63 -4.38 -12.13
CA VAL A 311 5.54 -3.46 -13.27
C VAL A 311 6.82 -2.64 -13.48
N TYR A 312 7.45 -2.19 -12.38
CA TYR A 312 8.59 -1.26 -12.41
C TYR A 312 9.80 -1.77 -11.60
N PRO A 313 10.34 -2.97 -11.89
CA PRO A 313 11.35 -3.62 -11.03
C PRO A 313 12.62 -2.77 -10.84
N MET A 314 13.10 -2.13 -11.92
CA MET A 314 14.31 -1.28 -11.86
C MET A 314 14.09 0.01 -11.07
N LEU A 315 12.97 0.71 -11.34
CA LEU A 315 12.66 1.97 -10.63
C LEU A 315 12.41 1.69 -9.15
N PHE A 316 11.65 0.65 -8.84
CA PHE A 316 11.38 0.26 -7.45
C PHE A 316 12.67 -0.07 -6.72
N THR A 317 13.54 -0.91 -7.31
CA THR A 317 14.84 -1.25 -6.71
C THR A 317 15.70 0.01 -6.48
N GLY A 318 15.79 0.88 -7.49
CA GLY A 318 16.55 2.14 -7.39
C GLY A 318 16.03 3.05 -6.28
N THR A 319 14.71 3.18 -6.14
CA THR A 319 14.08 3.95 -5.06
C THR A 319 14.36 3.35 -3.68
N VAL A 320 14.27 2.04 -3.51
CA VAL A 320 14.59 1.37 -2.25
C VAL A 320 16.06 1.64 -1.86
N LEU A 321 16.99 1.47 -2.80
CA LEU A 321 18.41 1.74 -2.57
C LEU A 321 18.68 3.21 -2.24
N ALA A 322 18.04 4.15 -2.94
CA ALA A 322 18.15 5.58 -2.66
C ALA A 322 17.64 5.92 -1.26
N THR A 323 16.50 5.35 -0.85
CA THR A 323 15.93 5.53 0.50
C THR A 323 16.89 5.02 1.57
N LEU A 324 17.43 3.82 1.40
CA LEU A 324 18.41 3.23 2.31
C LEU A 324 19.66 4.11 2.42
N GLY A 325 20.16 4.63 1.30
CA GLY A 325 21.28 5.58 1.27
C GLY A 325 21.00 6.85 2.08
N ILE A 326 19.83 7.46 1.90
CA ILE A 326 19.41 8.65 2.67
C ILE A 326 19.32 8.32 4.17
N CYS A 327 18.72 7.18 4.54
CA CYS A 327 18.62 6.75 5.94
C CYS A 327 19.99 6.60 6.60
N VAL A 328 20.97 6.01 5.90
CA VAL A 328 22.34 5.89 6.39
C VAL A 328 23.00 7.26 6.58
N LEU A 329 22.78 8.20 5.64
CA LEU A 329 23.31 9.57 5.76
C LEU A 329 22.70 10.33 6.95
N VAL A 330 21.38 10.20 7.15
CA VAL A 330 20.67 10.81 8.29
C VAL A 330 21.15 10.20 9.61
N ALA A 331 21.27 8.87 9.71
CA ALA A 331 21.80 8.20 10.90
C ALA A 331 23.22 8.67 11.22
N ARG A 332 24.10 8.77 10.20
CA ARG A 332 25.46 9.32 10.36
C ARG A 332 25.44 10.76 10.85
N ALA A 333 24.54 11.60 10.35
CA ALA A 333 24.39 12.99 10.79
C ALA A 333 23.95 13.08 12.27
N ILE A 334 23.00 12.24 12.68
CA ILE A 334 22.54 12.15 14.07
C ILE A 334 23.68 11.72 15.01
N VAL A 335 24.42 10.66 14.65
CA VAL A 335 25.57 10.19 15.45
C VAL A 335 26.66 11.27 15.54
N ARG A 336 26.98 11.96 14.43
CA ARG A 336 27.94 13.09 14.43
C ARG A 336 27.47 14.24 15.33
N ARG A 337 26.17 14.56 15.33
CA ARG A 337 25.59 15.61 16.17
C ARG A 337 25.63 15.24 17.66
N SER A 338 25.32 13.98 17.99
CA SER A 338 25.39 13.47 19.36
C SER A 338 26.83 13.50 19.91
N ARG A 339 27.82 13.10 19.10
CA ARG A 339 29.25 13.19 19.48
C ARG A 339 29.73 14.63 19.69
N ARG A 340 29.26 15.61 18.89
CA ARG A 340 29.58 17.03 19.08
C ARG A 340 28.94 17.64 20.33
N GLY A 341 27.76 17.16 20.74
CA GLY A 341 27.13 17.55 22.01
C GLY A 341 27.87 17.02 23.24
N PHE A 342 28.51 15.85 23.12
CA PHE A 342 29.25 15.22 24.22
C PHE A 342 30.65 15.82 24.45
N PHE A 343 31.32 16.31 23.39
CA PHE A 343 32.64 16.94 23.48
C PHE A 343 32.63 18.48 23.64
N GLY A 344 31.45 19.12 23.72
CA GLY A 344 31.30 20.57 23.89
C GLY A 344 31.26 21.06 25.34
N GLY A 345 31.39 20.15 26.33
CA GLY A 345 31.39 20.46 27.75
C GLY A 345 32.79 20.47 28.36
N SER A 346 33.74 21.21 27.80
CA SER A 346 35.05 21.41 28.42
C SER A 346 34.95 22.45 29.54
N SER A 347 34.76 21.95 30.76
CA SER A 347 35.45 22.36 31.99
C SER A 347 35.94 23.81 32.08
N VAL A 348 35.11 24.69 32.64
CA VAL A 348 35.60 25.89 33.33
C VAL A 348 36.08 25.42 34.71
N LEU A 349 37.38 25.20 34.87
CA LEU A 349 37.97 25.02 36.20
C LEU A 349 37.94 26.37 36.94
N PRO A 350 37.46 26.45 38.20
CA PRO A 350 37.53 27.68 38.96
C PRO A 350 38.99 27.95 39.36
N GLN A 351 39.50 29.11 38.96
CA GLN A 351 40.77 29.63 39.48
C GLN A 351 40.62 29.86 40.99
N TYR A 352 41.25 29.00 41.79
CA TYR A 352 41.42 29.24 43.22
C TYR A 352 42.44 30.38 43.42
N ARG A 353 41.94 31.51 43.90
CA ARG A 353 42.73 32.65 44.35
C ARG A 353 43.31 32.32 45.72
N THR A 354 44.59 31.92 45.78
CA THR A 354 45.28 31.75 47.06
C THR A 354 45.77 33.11 47.55
N ALA A 355 45.13 33.61 48.62
CA ALA A 355 45.65 34.71 49.42
C ALA A 355 46.88 34.24 50.22
N HIS A 356 47.88 35.10 50.31
CA HIS A 356 49.00 34.98 51.26
C HIS A 356 48.51 34.87 52.71
N PRO A 357 49.27 34.18 53.57
CA PRO A 357 49.79 34.89 54.73
C PRO A 357 51.28 34.64 54.96
N ALA A 358 51.85 35.54 55.76
CA ALA A 358 53.24 35.68 56.10
C ALA A 358 53.72 34.69 57.18
N GLY A 359 55.00 34.32 57.10
CA GLY A 359 55.96 34.22 58.22
C GLY A 359 55.81 33.10 59.25
N ALA A 360 56.76 32.16 59.26
CA ALA A 360 57.45 31.71 60.48
C ALA A 360 58.70 30.87 60.13
N HIS A 361 59.76 31.07 60.93
CA HIS A 361 61.14 30.62 60.77
C HIS A 361 61.43 29.15 61.18
N SER A 362 62.46 28.56 60.53
CA SER A 362 63.55 27.68 61.07
C SER A 362 63.18 26.30 61.65
N GLN A 363 63.96 25.21 61.66
CA GLN A 363 65.35 24.87 61.28
C GLN A 363 65.56 23.33 61.47
N PHE A 364 66.59 22.75 60.82
CA PHE A 364 67.28 21.43 61.07
C PHE A 364 66.48 20.10 60.91
N GLY A 365 67.03 18.97 60.41
CA GLY A 365 68.37 18.58 59.97
C GLY A 365 68.45 17.11 59.46
N ASN A 366 69.52 16.85 58.70
CA ASN A 366 70.23 15.62 58.27
C ASN A 366 69.82 14.16 58.66
N GLY A 367 70.16 13.22 57.75
CA GLY A 367 70.52 11.80 58.01
C GLY A 367 69.76 10.79 57.15
N SER A 368 70.29 10.24 56.04
CA SER A 368 71.27 9.13 55.89
C SER A 368 70.62 7.85 55.35
N ASN A 369 71.27 7.29 54.32
CA ASN A 369 71.18 5.94 53.72
C ASN A 369 70.58 4.82 54.59
N ASP A 370 69.83 3.90 53.94
CA ASP A 370 70.26 2.49 53.87
C ASP A 370 69.53 1.67 52.78
N ARG A 371 70.31 0.77 52.16
CA ARG A 371 69.91 -0.30 51.21
C ARG A 371 69.46 -1.53 52.00
N TYR A 372 68.67 -2.44 51.40
CA TYR A 372 68.81 -3.93 51.43
C TYR A 372 67.72 -4.56 50.52
N HIS A 373 68.11 -5.28 49.45
CA HIS A 373 67.98 -6.76 49.24
C HIS A 373 66.56 -7.34 49.39
N VAL A 374 65.89 -7.72 48.28
CA VAL A 374 65.83 -9.05 47.60
C VAL A 374 65.31 -10.17 48.51
N ASP A 375 64.17 -10.77 48.15
CA ASP A 375 64.01 -12.22 48.15
C ASP A 375 62.91 -12.70 47.19
N ALA A 376 63.18 -13.87 46.61
CA ALA A 376 62.42 -14.56 45.56
C ALA A 376 61.92 -15.93 46.08
N HIS A 377 61.04 -16.54 45.27
CA HIS A 377 60.46 -17.89 45.37
C HIS A 377 59.32 -18.03 46.38
N SER A 378 58.15 -18.55 46.00
CA SER A 378 57.96 -19.99 45.74
C SER A 378 56.55 -20.30 45.19
N PHE A 379 56.49 -21.22 44.22
CA PHE A 379 55.50 -22.31 44.00
C PHE A 379 53.98 -22.05 44.22
N GLY A 380 53.04 -22.47 43.38
CA GLY A 380 53.03 -23.42 42.27
C GLY A 380 51.59 -23.59 41.76
N LEU A 381 51.45 -24.09 40.53
CA LEU A 381 50.17 -24.47 39.88
C LEU A 381 49.67 -25.84 40.39
N PRO A 382 48.36 -26.10 40.29
CA PRO A 382 47.88 -27.19 39.43
C PRO A 382 46.64 -26.79 38.61
N SER A 383 46.57 -26.98 37.29
CA SER A 383 46.22 -28.19 36.50
C SER A 383 44.73 -28.63 36.52
N LYS A 384 44.08 -28.40 35.37
CA LYS A 384 43.14 -29.24 34.58
C LYS A 384 41.85 -29.86 35.18
N SER A 385 40.78 -29.64 34.39
CA SER A 385 39.75 -30.59 33.89
C SER A 385 38.40 -30.76 34.61
N GLY A 386 37.34 -30.91 33.79
CA GLY A 386 35.95 -31.29 34.13
C GLY A 386 34.93 -30.26 33.58
N PHE A 387 34.47 -30.34 32.33
CA PHE A 387 33.31 -31.11 31.83
C PHE A 387 32.06 -31.05 32.73
N GLY A 388 30.93 -30.60 32.15
CA GLY A 388 29.62 -30.65 32.77
C GLY A 388 28.57 -29.80 32.04
N GLU A 389 28.01 -30.33 30.96
CA GLU A 389 26.67 -29.97 30.46
C GLU A 389 25.64 -30.08 31.60
N LEU A 390 24.62 -29.23 31.62
CA LEU A 390 23.27 -29.63 32.04
C LEU A 390 22.22 -28.74 31.34
N ARG A 391 21.16 -29.43 30.95
CA ARG A 391 19.98 -29.04 30.15
C ARG A 391 19.21 -27.82 30.62
#